data_AF-A0A9P0K0P4-F1
#
_entry.id   AF-A0A9P0K0P4-F1
#
_cell.length_a   1.000
_cell.length_b   1.000
_cell.length_c   1.000
_cell.angle_alpha   90.00
_cell.angle_beta   90.00
_cell.angle_gamma   90.00
#
_symmetry.space_group_name_H-M   'P 1'
#
loop_
_entity.id
_entity.type
_entity.pdbx_description
1 polymer ?
#
loop_
_entity_poly.entity_id
_entity_poly.type
_entity_poly.pdbx_seq_one_letter_code
_entity_poly.pdbx_strand_id
1 'polypeptide(L)'
;MSKGEFRNLKGEGKPLSNNQNRNPYVDFITHKLNEILIENGFSPEWITLHKEIQDNKTRLRNDLLTERKYFGPYPLSVEENIKWSDRVYKYKEEVDKINKKITQYNLVVPIVNKQMLHIRLESEAQKVLLDGKNCNEILQFDTNMERRSDSKPVIQTSSSGEVTVNLFSIFDCLFKGK
;
A
#
# COMPACT_ATOMS: atom_id res chain seq x y z
N MET A 1 -19.09 -33.03 -39.50
CA MET A 1 -18.03 -33.95 -39.03
C MET A 1 -18.43 -34.52 -37.67
N SER A 2 -18.12 -35.81 -37.45
CA SER A 2 -17.89 -36.43 -36.12
C SER A 2 -19.09 -36.96 -35.31
N LYS A 3 -19.75 -38.03 -35.79
CA LYS A 3 -20.36 -39.02 -34.89
C LYS A 3 -19.23 -39.71 -34.12
N GLY A 4 -19.16 -39.49 -32.81
CA GLY A 4 -18.07 -39.98 -31.97
C GLY A 4 -18.19 -41.47 -31.66
N GLU A 5 -17.65 -42.33 -32.52
CA GLU A 5 -17.54 -43.78 -32.28
C GLU A 5 -16.37 -44.17 -31.35
N PHE A 6 -15.68 -43.17 -30.78
CA PHE A 6 -14.48 -43.33 -29.95
C PHE A 6 -14.72 -43.12 -28.44
N ARG A 7 -15.98 -43.00 -27.99
CA ARG A 7 -16.34 -42.74 -26.57
C ARG A 7 -16.60 -43.98 -25.71
N ASN A 8 -16.37 -45.19 -26.25
CA ASN A 8 -16.55 -46.41 -25.46
C ASN A 8 -15.68 -47.58 -25.97
N LEU A 9 -14.39 -47.31 -26.23
CA LEU A 9 -13.46 -48.35 -26.70
C LEU A 9 -12.93 -49.20 -25.55
N LYS A 10 -12.66 -50.48 -25.82
CA LYS A 10 -12.04 -51.40 -24.86
C LYS A 10 -10.60 -50.91 -24.58
N GLY A 11 -10.40 -50.24 -23.46
CA GLY A 11 -9.14 -49.57 -23.10
C GLY A 11 -9.26 -48.06 -22.85
N GLU A 12 -10.45 -47.47 -23.01
CA GLU A 12 -10.70 -46.08 -22.65
C GLU A 12 -10.73 -45.92 -21.12
N GLY A 13 -9.78 -45.14 -20.59
CA GLY A 13 -9.70 -44.82 -19.17
C GLY A 13 -10.81 -43.86 -18.75
N LYS A 14 -11.27 -43.97 -17.50
CA LYS A 14 -12.20 -43.00 -16.93
C LYS A 14 -11.49 -41.64 -16.81
N PRO A 15 -12.12 -40.51 -17.20
CA PRO A 15 -11.52 -39.20 -16.99
C PRO A 15 -11.17 -39.04 -15.51
N LEU A 16 -10.00 -38.44 -15.25
CA LEU A 16 -9.56 -38.15 -13.89
C LEU A 16 -10.64 -37.32 -13.20
N SER A 17 -11.06 -37.73 -12.00
CA SER A 17 -12.07 -36.97 -11.26
C SER A 17 -11.55 -35.56 -11.02
N ASN A 18 -12.38 -34.53 -11.23
CA ASN A 18 -12.03 -33.12 -11.02
C ASN A 18 -11.46 -32.80 -9.61
N ASN A 19 -11.55 -33.75 -8.69
CA ASN A 19 -10.94 -33.72 -7.36
C ASN A 19 -9.39 -33.73 -7.36
N GLN A 20 -8.71 -33.71 -8.51
CA GLN A 20 -7.23 -33.66 -8.57
C GLN A 20 -6.63 -32.41 -7.92
N ASN A 21 -7.40 -31.33 -7.79
CA ASN A 21 -6.93 -30.10 -7.14
C ASN A 21 -7.06 -30.15 -5.61
N ARG A 22 -7.55 -31.27 -5.05
CA ARG A 22 -7.70 -31.43 -3.60
C ARG A 22 -6.42 -32.01 -3.01
N ASN A 23 -5.92 -31.36 -1.95
CA ASN A 23 -4.78 -31.85 -1.20
C ASN A 23 -5.09 -33.27 -0.65
N PRO A 24 -4.34 -34.32 -1.05
CA PRO A 24 -4.60 -35.70 -0.63
C PRO A 24 -4.36 -35.93 0.87
N TYR A 25 -3.67 -35.00 1.54
CA TYR A 25 -3.41 -35.06 2.99
C TYR A 25 -4.52 -34.40 3.84
N VAL A 26 -5.56 -33.86 3.22
CA VAL A 26 -6.66 -33.16 3.92
C VAL A 26 -7.95 -33.97 3.80
N ASP A 27 -8.60 -34.21 4.95
CA ASP A 27 -9.86 -34.95 5.01
C ASP A 27 -11.01 -34.22 4.28
N PHE A 28 -12.12 -34.92 4.05
CA PHE A 28 -13.23 -34.38 3.27
C PHE A 28 -13.91 -33.22 3.98
N ILE A 29 -14.06 -33.34 5.30
CA ILE A 29 -14.74 -32.36 6.12
C ILE A 29 -13.96 -31.03 6.16
N THR A 30 -12.65 -31.07 6.39
CA THR A 30 -11.80 -29.87 6.41
C THR A 30 -11.77 -29.18 5.05
N HIS A 31 -11.69 -29.93 3.96
CA HIS A 31 -11.75 -29.34 2.63
C HIS A 31 -13.09 -28.64 2.40
N LYS A 32 -14.20 -29.30 2.75
CA LYS A 32 -15.53 -28.71 2.54
C LYS A 32 -15.76 -27.50 3.42
N LEU A 33 -15.27 -27.53 4.66
CA LEU A 33 -15.31 -26.39 5.57
C LEU A 33 -14.53 -25.21 4.99
N ASN A 34 -13.29 -25.42 4.54
CA ASN A 34 -12.48 -24.37 3.92
C ASN A 34 -13.13 -23.81 2.66
N GLU A 35 -13.75 -24.66 1.83
CA GLU A 35 -14.51 -24.25 0.65
C GLU A 35 -15.67 -23.33 1.03
N ILE A 36 -16.50 -23.73 2.00
CA ILE A 36 -17.63 -22.92 2.49
C ILE A 36 -17.13 -21.59 3.09
N LEU A 37 -16.05 -21.59 3.85
CA LEU A 37 -15.47 -20.36 4.41
C LEU A 37 -15.04 -19.40 3.30
N ILE A 38 -14.36 -19.91 2.27
CA ILE A 38 -13.91 -19.11 1.13
C ILE A 38 -15.11 -18.57 0.33
N GLU A 39 -16.14 -19.39 0.09
CA GLU A 39 -17.37 -18.98 -0.60
C GLU A 39 -18.10 -17.85 0.14
N ASN A 40 -18.08 -17.86 1.47
CA ASN A 40 -18.64 -16.79 2.30
C ASN A 40 -17.72 -15.57 2.45
N GLY A 41 -16.53 -15.57 1.84
CA GLY A 41 -15.56 -14.48 1.94
C GLY A 41 -14.85 -14.37 3.29
N PHE A 42 -14.83 -15.45 4.08
CA PHE A 42 -14.10 -15.48 5.34
C PHE A 42 -12.59 -15.40 5.08
N SER A 43 -11.90 -14.58 5.87
CA SER A 43 -10.44 -14.44 5.82
C SER A 43 -9.83 -14.76 7.18
N PRO A 44 -8.70 -15.50 7.21
CA PRO A 44 -7.95 -15.72 8.44
C PRO A 44 -7.53 -14.42 9.11
N GLU A 45 -7.46 -14.42 10.44
CA GLU A 45 -7.12 -13.25 11.26
C GLU A 45 -5.82 -12.57 10.81
N TRP A 46 -4.78 -13.34 10.52
CA TRP A 46 -3.49 -12.79 10.08
C TRP A 46 -3.59 -12.01 8.77
N ILE A 47 -4.51 -12.37 7.86
CA ILE A 47 -4.72 -11.63 6.60
C ILE A 47 -5.33 -10.26 6.90
N THR A 48 -6.37 -10.24 7.72
CA THR A 48 -7.03 -9.00 8.15
C THR A 48 -6.07 -8.10 8.90
N LEU A 49 -5.32 -8.65 9.85
CA LEU A 49 -4.33 -7.91 10.63
C LEU A 49 -3.20 -7.36 9.75
N HIS A 50 -2.75 -8.13 8.74
CA HIS A 50 -1.77 -7.64 7.77
C HIS A 50 -2.30 -6.41 7.02
N LYS A 51 -3.54 -6.48 6.53
CA LYS A 51 -4.19 -5.37 5.82
C LYS A 51 -4.26 -4.13 6.72
N GLU A 52 -4.71 -4.29 7.96
CA GLU A 52 -4.76 -3.19 8.92
C GLU A 52 -3.37 -2.58 9.19
N ILE A 53 -2.33 -3.40 9.32
CA ILE A 53 -0.96 -2.90 9.52
C ILE A 53 -0.51 -2.07 8.31
N GLN A 54 -0.80 -2.52 7.09
CA GLN A 54 -0.47 -1.77 5.87
C GLN A 54 -1.22 -0.44 5.82
N ASP A 55 -2.53 -0.45 6.08
CA ASP A 55 -3.37 0.75 6.08
C ASP A 55 -2.90 1.77 7.15
N ASN A 56 -2.52 1.29 8.34
CA ASN A 56 -1.97 2.17 9.38
C ASN A 56 -0.58 2.71 9.02
N LYS A 57 0.27 1.92 8.36
CA LYS A 57 1.58 2.36 7.86
C LYS A 57 1.45 3.45 6.79
N THR A 58 0.55 3.26 5.82
CA THR A 58 0.34 4.24 4.75
C THR A 58 -0.24 5.53 5.31
N ARG A 59 -1.20 5.44 6.24
CA ARG A 59 -1.74 6.60 6.95
C ARG A 59 -0.67 7.37 7.71
N LEU A 60 0.11 6.69 8.56
CA LEU A 60 1.22 7.30 9.30
C LEU A 60 2.21 8.02 8.36
N ARG A 61 2.56 7.39 7.23
CA ARG A 61 3.48 7.99 6.25
C ARG A 61 2.87 9.22 5.58
N ASN A 62 1.58 9.19 5.24
CA ASN A 62 0.87 10.33 4.64
C ASN A 62 0.75 11.50 5.62
N ASP A 63 0.50 11.21 6.90
CA ASP A 63 0.41 12.22 7.95
C ASP A 63 1.77 12.89 8.16
N LEU A 64 2.85 12.11 8.25
CA LEU A 64 4.22 12.64 8.31
C LEU A 64 4.61 13.45 7.07
N LEU A 65 4.21 13.03 5.86
CA LEU A 65 4.44 13.78 4.63
C LEU A 65 3.66 15.11 4.62
N THR A 66 2.45 15.11 5.17
CA THR A 66 1.65 16.34 5.30
C THR A 66 2.32 17.30 6.27
N GLU A 67 2.85 16.82 7.39
CA GLU A 67 3.62 17.64 8.32
C GLU A 67 4.90 18.17 7.68
N ARG A 68 5.59 17.36 6.86
CA ARG A 68 6.83 17.74 6.18
C ARG A 68 6.64 18.95 5.26
N LYS A 69 5.47 19.08 4.61
CA LYS A 69 5.15 20.20 3.69
C LYS A 69 5.26 21.58 4.34
N TYR A 70 5.01 21.67 5.65
CA TYR A 70 5.06 22.92 6.40
C TYR A 70 6.47 23.41 6.72
N PHE A 71 7.49 22.57 6.53
CA PHE A 71 8.87 22.92 6.81
C PHE A 71 9.58 23.38 5.54
N GLY A 72 10.74 24.03 5.65
CA GLY A 72 11.57 24.46 4.54
C GLY A 72 12.38 23.33 3.87
N PRO A 73 13.11 23.65 2.78
CA PRO A 73 13.96 22.70 2.07
C PRO A 73 14.99 22.10 3.03
N TYR A 74 15.43 20.88 2.75
CA TYR A 74 16.49 20.25 3.53
C TYR A 74 17.86 20.82 3.10
N PRO A 75 18.81 21.12 4.02
CA PRO A 75 18.81 20.91 5.47
C PRO A 75 18.01 21.97 6.26
N LEU A 76 17.34 21.52 7.32
CA LEU A 76 16.52 22.36 8.20
C LEU A 76 17.37 23.27 9.10
N SER A 77 16.82 24.43 9.45
CA SER A 77 17.38 25.25 10.53
C SER A 77 17.26 24.53 11.89
N VAL A 78 18.12 24.85 12.85
CA VAL A 78 18.11 24.24 14.19
C VAL A 78 16.75 24.38 14.87
N GLU A 79 16.11 25.55 14.74
CA GLU A 79 14.78 25.82 15.30
C GLU A 79 13.68 25.00 14.63
N GLU A 80 13.76 24.82 13.32
CA GLU A 80 12.82 24.01 12.55
C GLU A 80 12.98 22.52 12.87
N ASN A 81 14.21 22.07 13.11
CA ASN A 81 14.49 20.70 13.49
C ASN A 81 13.89 20.35 14.86
N ILE A 82 13.95 21.26 15.83
CA ILE A 82 13.29 21.10 17.14
C ILE A 82 11.76 21.00 16.96
N LYS A 83 11.18 21.90 16.17
CA LYS A 83 9.74 21.86 15.85
C LYS A 83 9.33 20.57 15.11
N TRP A 84 10.20 20.05 14.25
CA TRP A 84 9.99 18.77 13.58
C TRP A 84 10.02 17.61 14.56
N SER A 85 11.01 17.54 15.46
CA SER A 85 11.06 16.49 16.47
C SER A 85 9.84 16.50 17.39
N ASP A 86 9.35 17.68 17.78
CA ASP A 86 8.15 17.82 18.59
C ASP A 86 6.90 17.32 17.87
N ARG A 87 6.78 17.60 16.56
CA ARG A 87 5.68 17.08 15.74
C ARG A 87 5.76 15.57 15.56
N VAL A 88 6.94 15.04 15.28
CA VAL A 88 7.19 13.59 15.16
C VAL A 88 6.82 12.87 16.45
N TYR A 89 7.17 13.44 17.61
CA TYR A 89 6.90 12.83 18.92
C TYR A 89 5.40 12.56 19.17
N LYS A 90 4.50 13.36 18.58
CA LYS A 90 3.04 13.14 18.68
C LYS A 90 2.60 11.80 18.09
N TYR A 91 3.31 11.29 17.09
CA TYR A 91 2.99 10.02 16.44
C TYR A 91 3.54 8.79 17.17
N LYS A 92 4.25 8.97 18.29
CA LYS A 92 4.84 7.87 19.06
C LYS A 92 3.79 6.87 19.54
N GLU A 93 2.68 7.35 20.10
CA GLU A 93 1.60 6.47 20.58
C GLU A 93 0.95 5.67 19.45
N GLU A 94 0.82 6.26 18.26
CA GLU A 94 0.28 5.57 17.09
C GLU A 94 1.22 4.48 16.60
N VAL A 95 2.53 4.78 16.53
CA VAL A 95 3.56 3.79 16.18
C VAL A 95 3.57 2.64 17.19
N ASP A 96 3.44 2.91 18.48
CA ASP A 96 3.37 1.87 19.52
C ASP A 96 2.15 0.95 19.33
N LYS A 97 0.98 1.51 18.96
CA LYS A 97 -0.20 0.71 18.61
C LYS A 97 0.06 -0.16 17.38
N ILE A 98 0.71 0.37 16.35
CA ILE A 98 1.07 -0.40 15.15
C ILE A 98 2.07 -1.52 15.50
N ASN A 99 3.07 -1.24 16.34
CA ASN A 99 4.07 -2.22 16.76
C ASN A 99 3.46 -3.35 17.61
N LYS A 100 2.44 -3.05 18.43
CA LYS A 100 1.63 -4.09 19.12
C LYS A 100 0.92 -4.99 18.11
N LYS A 101 0.29 -4.43 17.08
CA LYS A 101 -0.34 -5.22 16.00
C LYS A 101 0.66 -6.06 15.22
N ILE A 102 1.84 -5.52 14.92
CA ILE A 102 2.92 -6.27 14.27
C ILE A 102 3.36 -7.45 15.14
N THR A 103 3.45 -7.25 16.46
CA THR A 103 3.79 -8.32 17.39
C THR A 103 2.73 -9.43 17.37
N GLN A 104 1.45 -9.07 17.45
CA GLN A 104 0.35 -10.04 17.33
C GLN A 104 0.42 -10.78 15.98
N TYR A 105 0.63 -10.06 14.89
CA TYR A 105 0.78 -10.63 13.55
C TYR A 105 1.91 -11.67 13.47
N ASN A 106 3.08 -11.35 14.03
CA ASN A 106 4.23 -12.25 14.05
C ASN A 106 3.98 -13.54 14.83
N LEU A 107 3.07 -13.51 15.81
CA LEU A 107 2.68 -14.68 16.60
C LEU A 107 1.67 -15.56 15.86
N VAL A 108 0.78 -14.98 15.05
CA VAL A 108 -0.29 -15.73 14.36
C VAL A 108 0.06 -16.15 12.94
N VAL A 109 1.07 -15.55 12.32
CA VAL A 109 1.42 -15.83 10.93
C VAL A 109 2.01 -17.24 10.78
N PRO A 110 1.44 -18.12 9.93
CA PRO A 110 1.91 -19.49 9.79
C PRO A 110 3.22 -19.62 8.98
N ILE A 111 3.69 -18.53 8.37
CA ILE A 111 4.86 -18.51 7.48
C ILE A 111 5.90 -17.58 8.09
N VAL A 112 7.03 -18.14 8.56
CA VAL A 112 8.12 -17.40 9.23
C VAL A 112 8.65 -16.26 8.36
N ASN A 113 8.82 -16.50 7.05
CA ASN A 113 9.35 -15.50 6.11
C ASN A 113 8.43 -14.28 5.91
N LYS A 114 7.18 -14.33 6.39
CA LYS A 114 6.23 -13.21 6.32
C LYS A 114 6.21 -12.36 7.58
N GLN A 115 6.94 -12.74 8.63
CA GLN A 115 7.05 -11.93 9.84
C GLN A 115 7.62 -10.54 9.53
N MET A 116 7.17 -9.55 10.30
CA MET A 116 7.45 -8.13 10.07
C MET A 116 8.28 -7.55 11.20
N LEU A 117 9.16 -6.62 10.87
CA LEU A 117 9.90 -5.84 11.87
C LEU A 117 9.05 -4.68 12.40
N HIS A 118 9.30 -4.31 13.65
CA HIS A 118 8.73 -3.12 14.25
C HIS A 118 9.18 -1.85 13.52
N ILE A 119 8.30 -0.86 13.51
CA ILE A 119 8.55 0.44 12.93
C ILE A 119 9.32 1.29 13.94
N ARG A 120 10.41 1.89 13.47
CA ARG A 120 11.17 2.90 14.21
C ARG A 120 10.76 4.28 13.71
N LEU A 121 10.11 5.05 14.57
CA LEU A 121 9.55 6.36 14.22
C LEU A 121 10.62 7.32 13.70
N GLU A 122 11.80 7.34 14.30
CA GLU A 122 12.90 8.23 13.93
C GLU A 122 13.42 7.90 12.53
N SER A 123 13.52 6.62 12.19
CA SER A 123 13.97 6.17 10.88
C SER A 123 12.95 6.52 9.79
N GLU A 124 11.65 6.35 10.07
CA GLU A 124 10.60 6.75 9.13
C GLU A 124 10.53 8.27 8.97
N ALA A 125 10.64 9.03 10.06
CA ALA A 125 10.68 10.50 10.00
C ALA A 125 11.88 10.99 9.18
N GLN A 126 13.06 10.37 9.34
CA GLN A 126 14.23 10.71 8.55
C GLN A 126 14.05 10.37 7.06
N LYS A 127 13.45 9.23 6.73
CA LYS A 127 13.11 8.90 5.33
C LYS A 127 12.14 9.94 4.75
N VAL A 128 11.12 10.34 5.50
CA VAL A 128 10.16 11.37 5.07
C VAL A 128 10.84 12.73 4.88
N LEU A 129 11.82 13.08 5.70
CA LEU A 129 12.59 14.32 5.53
C LEU A 129 13.39 14.35 4.21
N LEU A 130 13.97 13.21 3.82
CA LEU A 130 14.80 13.04 2.62
C LEU A 130 13.97 12.84 1.35
N ASP A 131 12.95 11.97 1.41
CA ASP A 131 12.09 11.61 0.29
C ASP A 131 11.01 12.68 0.02
N GLY A 132 10.62 13.42 1.07
CA GLY A 132 9.48 14.34 1.03
C GLY A 132 9.82 15.64 0.31
N LYS A 133 9.13 15.89 -0.80
CA LYS A 133 9.20 17.17 -1.53
C LYS A 133 8.70 18.31 -0.67
N ASN A 134 9.43 19.42 -0.70
CA ASN A 134 9.02 20.65 -0.01
C ASN A 134 7.83 21.33 -0.72
N CYS A 135 7.01 22.13 -0.01
CA CYS A 135 6.01 22.98 -0.70
C CYS A 135 6.67 23.92 -1.74
N ASN A 136 7.87 24.44 -1.47
CA ASN A 136 8.62 25.27 -2.42
C ASN A 136 9.07 24.47 -3.66
N GLU A 137 9.39 23.19 -3.51
CA GLU A 137 9.73 22.32 -4.64
C GLU A 137 8.48 21.97 -5.46
N ILE A 138 7.34 21.70 -4.81
CA ILE A 138 6.06 21.48 -5.49
C ILE A 138 5.68 22.69 -6.35
N LEU A 139 5.76 23.91 -5.80
CA LEU A 139 5.49 25.15 -6.54
C LEU A 139 6.49 25.41 -7.70
N GLN A 140 7.74 24.93 -7.58
CA GLN A 140 8.73 25.01 -8.67
C GLN A 140 8.46 24.00 -9.79
N PHE A 141 7.86 22.84 -9.51
CA PHE A 141 7.44 21.90 -10.57
C PHE A 141 6.30 22.48 -11.40
N ASP A 142 5.32 23.13 -10.76
CA ASP A 142 4.17 23.72 -11.45
C ASP A 142 4.58 24.87 -12.39
N THR A 143 5.41 25.80 -11.92
CA THR A 143 5.92 26.92 -12.74
C THR A 143 6.85 26.50 -13.89
N ASN A 144 7.49 25.32 -13.79
CA ASN A 144 8.31 24.75 -14.87
C ASN A 144 7.46 23.91 -15.85
N MET A 145 6.31 23.40 -15.42
CA MET A 145 5.36 22.68 -16.28
C MET A 145 4.55 23.66 -17.13
N GLU A 146 4.10 24.80 -16.57
CA GLU A 146 3.47 25.90 -17.32
C GLU A 146 4.42 26.51 -18.38
N ARG A 147 5.72 26.65 -18.06
CA ARG A 147 6.73 27.13 -19.01
C ARG A 147 7.04 26.16 -20.17
N ARG A 148 6.67 24.88 -20.06
CA ARG A 148 6.83 23.89 -21.14
C ARG A 148 5.65 23.85 -22.12
N SER A 149 4.48 24.38 -21.74
CA SER A 149 3.31 24.47 -22.64
C SER A 149 3.37 25.62 -23.65
N ASP A 150 4.26 26.59 -23.46
CA ASP A 150 4.40 27.76 -24.36
C ASP A 150 5.33 27.55 -25.56
N SER A 151 5.98 26.38 -25.67
CA SER A 151 6.65 25.96 -26.92
C SER A 151 5.68 25.10 -27.74
N LYS A 152 5.18 25.65 -28.86
CA LYS A 152 4.23 25.04 -29.82
C LYS A 152 4.40 23.50 -29.97
N PRO A 153 3.31 22.71 -29.84
CA PRO A 153 3.38 21.26 -30.01
C PRO A 153 3.32 20.88 -31.50
N VAL A 154 4.23 20.02 -31.94
CA VAL A 154 4.04 19.15 -33.10
C VAL A 154 3.24 17.93 -32.61
N ILE A 155 2.05 17.76 -33.19
CA ILE A 155 1.07 16.75 -32.82
C ILE A 155 1.57 15.35 -33.18
N GLN A 156 1.63 14.44 -32.21
CA GLN A 156 1.31 13.01 -32.42
C GLN A 156 0.53 12.48 -31.21
N THR A 157 -0.64 11.92 -31.52
CA THR A 157 -1.65 11.37 -30.62
C THR A 157 -1.24 10.04 -29.98
N SER A 158 -1.53 9.84 -28.70
CA SER A 158 -2.25 8.64 -28.21
C SER A 158 -2.44 8.64 -26.68
N SER A 159 -3.71 8.56 -26.29
CA SER A 159 -4.30 7.92 -25.09
C SER A 159 -3.67 8.11 -23.70
N SER A 160 -4.58 8.46 -22.77
CA SER A 160 -4.73 7.97 -21.38
C SER A 160 -4.44 8.96 -20.24
N GLY A 161 -5.50 9.17 -19.43
CA GLY A 161 -5.41 9.52 -18.01
C GLY A 161 -5.39 11.02 -17.68
N GLU A 162 -6.55 11.66 -17.65
CA GLU A 162 -6.70 12.97 -16.99
C GLU A 162 -6.46 12.81 -15.47
N VAL A 163 -5.30 13.25 -15.00
CA VAL A 163 -5.04 13.49 -13.57
C VAL A 163 -5.39 14.94 -13.29
N THR A 164 -6.62 15.17 -12.80
CA THR A 164 -7.02 16.49 -12.30
C THR A 164 -6.32 16.74 -10.97
N VAL A 165 -5.30 17.59 -10.99
CA VAL A 165 -4.60 18.07 -9.79
C VAL A 165 -5.49 19.06 -9.04
N ASN A 166 -5.76 18.74 -7.76
CA ASN A 166 -6.62 19.51 -6.86
C ASN A 166 -6.04 20.92 -6.59
N LEU A 167 -6.63 21.94 -7.20
CA LEU A 167 -6.37 23.36 -6.94
C LEU A 167 -6.44 23.72 -5.44
N PHE A 168 -7.28 23.01 -4.69
CA PHE A 168 -7.44 23.18 -3.24
C PHE A 168 -6.18 22.87 -2.43
N SER A 169 -5.34 21.93 -2.90
CA SER A 169 -4.09 21.58 -2.20
C SER A 169 -3.04 22.69 -2.24
N ILE A 170 -3.11 23.57 -3.24
CA ILE A 170 -2.22 24.73 -3.39
C ILE A 170 -2.62 25.83 -2.41
N PHE A 171 -3.93 26.13 -2.31
CA PHE A 171 -4.45 27.11 -1.36
C PHE A 171 -4.22 26.69 0.10
N ASP A 172 -4.33 25.40 0.41
CA ASP A 172 -4.06 24.88 1.76
C ASP A 172 -2.60 25.10 2.21
N CYS A 173 -1.61 25.02 1.30
CA CYS A 173 -0.22 25.30 1.68
C CYS A 173 0.03 26.81 1.90
N LEU A 174 -0.74 27.69 1.25
CA LEU A 174 -0.57 29.14 1.31
C LEU A 174 -1.30 29.82 2.49
N PHE A 175 -2.44 29.26 2.95
CA PHE A 175 -3.29 29.94 3.95
C PHE A 175 -3.22 29.39 5.39
N LYS A 176 -2.60 28.23 5.62
CA LYS A 176 -2.55 27.60 6.96
C LYS A 176 -1.29 27.91 7.79
N GLY A 177 -0.45 28.82 7.30
CA GLY A 177 0.82 29.24 7.92
C GLY A 177 0.81 30.62 8.59
N LYS A 178 -0.36 31.17 8.95
CA LYS A 178 -0.47 32.37 9.79
C LYS A 178 -0.99 32.02 11.18
#